data_AF-A0A2E5X8M1-F1
#
_entry.id   AF-A0A2E5X8M1-F1
#
_cell.length_a   1.000
_cell.length_b   1.000
_cell.length_c   1.000
_cell.angle_alpha   90.00
_cell.angle_beta   90.00
_cell.angle_gamma   90.00
#
_symmetry.space_group_name_H-M   'P 1'
#
loop_
_entity.id
_entity.type
_entity.pdbx_description
1 polymer ?
#
loop_
_entity_poly.entity_id
_entity_poly.type
_entity_poly.pdbx_seq_one_letter_code
_entity_poly.pdbx_strand_id
1 'polypeptide(L)'
;MATSQVNGWADELLSGLTTNSKAYRLANITKRQSEMKQSTAIADDRIARKKAKIDADDSSVTWSFSKKADTVNTDDLVIEATAPADRGGHTKIWGYVEGTSGKVKKSSTDSYDNINNALDDDHRTAFIAKCNQFGYS
;
A
#
# COMPACT_ATOMS: atom_id res chain seq x y z
N MET A 1 -13.25 -19.90 1.41
CA MET A 1 -11.95 -19.22 1.30
C MET A 1 -11.80 -18.66 -0.11
N ALA A 2 -11.03 -17.59 -0.26
CA ALA A 2 -10.75 -16.99 -1.57
C ALA A 2 -10.14 -18.02 -2.55
N THR A 3 -10.47 -17.88 -3.83
CA THR A 3 -9.95 -18.75 -4.88
C THR A 3 -8.42 -18.61 -5.00
N SER A 4 -7.75 -19.62 -5.56
CA SER A 4 -6.30 -19.56 -5.81
C SER A 4 -5.93 -18.38 -6.72
N GLN A 5 -6.79 -18.06 -7.69
CA GLN A 5 -6.60 -16.95 -8.61
C GLN A 5 -6.68 -15.60 -7.87
N VAL A 6 -7.72 -15.37 -7.07
CA VAL A 6 -7.86 -14.15 -6.27
C VAL A 6 -6.73 -14.02 -5.24
N ASN A 7 -6.26 -15.13 -4.67
CA ASN A 7 -5.06 -15.09 -3.83
C ASN A 7 -3.83 -14.60 -4.61
N GLY A 8 -3.59 -15.12 -5.80
CA GLY A 8 -2.49 -14.66 -6.66
C GLY A 8 -2.59 -13.17 -6.99
N TRP A 9 -3.77 -12.69 -7.39
CA TRP A 9 -3.98 -11.27 -7.66
C TRP A 9 -3.85 -10.39 -6.42
N ALA A 10 -4.25 -10.89 -5.25
CA ALA A 10 -4.01 -10.18 -4.00
C ALA A 10 -2.52 -10.07 -3.68
N ASP A 11 -1.69 -11.08 -3.99
CA ASP A 11 -0.22 -10.96 -3.86
C ASP A 11 0.36 -9.90 -4.81
N GLU A 12 -0.14 -9.82 -6.04
CA GLU A 12 0.20 -8.74 -6.97
C GLU A 12 -0.18 -7.37 -6.40
N LEU A 13 -1.36 -7.25 -5.77
CA LEU A 13 -1.78 -6.02 -5.08
C LEU A 13 -0.82 -5.67 -3.94
N LEU A 14 -0.43 -6.62 -3.07
CA LEU A 14 0.50 -6.35 -1.97
C LEU A 14 1.86 -5.86 -2.49
N SER A 15 2.37 -6.47 -3.56
CA SER A 15 3.60 -6.05 -4.24
C SER A 15 3.49 -4.65 -4.83
N GLY A 16 2.37 -4.36 -5.51
CA GLY A 16 2.07 -3.05 -6.07
C GLY A 16 1.94 -1.96 -5.00
N LEU A 17 1.25 -2.25 -3.89
CA LEU A 17 1.14 -1.35 -2.74
C LEU A 17 2.50 -1.03 -2.12
N THR A 18 3.37 -2.03 -2.00
CA THR A 18 4.76 -1.85 -1.53
C THR A 18 5.52 -0.90 -2.45
N THR A 19 5.47 -1.15 -3.76
CA THR A 19 6.12 -0.33 -4.79
C THR A 19 5.61 1.11 -4.78
N ASN A 20 4.29 1.30 -4.77
CA ASN A 20 3.68 2.62 -4.85
C ASN A 20 3.88 3.42 -3.55
N SER A 21 3.86 2.75 -2.39
CA SER A 21 4.18 3.38 -1.11
C SER A 21 5.63 3.86 -1.07
N LYS A 22 6.58 3.04 -1.56
CA LYS A 22 8.00 3.46 -1.71
C LYS A 22 8.11 4.67 -2.64
N ALA A 23 7.49 4.63 -3.82
CA ALA A 23 7.51 5.74 -4.77
C ALA A 23 6.97 7.04 -4.16
N TYR A 24 5.83 6.96 -3.45
CA TYR A 24 5.27 8.10 -2.72
C TYR A 24 6.23 8.64 -1.66
N ARG A 25 6.91 7.77 -0.92
CA ARG A 25 7.89 8.16 0.11
C ARG A 25 9.11 8.85 -0.51
N LEU A 26 9.63 8.31 -1.61
CA LEU A 26 10.75 8.89 -2.35
C LEU A 26 10.41 10.26 -2.94
N ALA A 27 9.22 10.41 -3.54
CA ALA A 27 8.77 11.70 -4.07
C ALA A 27 8.73 12.77 -2.97
N ASN A 28 8.16 12.45 -1.81
CA ASN A 28 8.06 13.40 -0.70
C ASN A 28 9.41 13.77 -0.08
N ILE A 29 10.32 12.81 0.13
CA ILE A 29 11.62 13.12 0.72
C ILE A 29 12.49 13.93 -0.25
N THR A 30 12.40 13.64 -1.56
CA THR A 30 13.09 14.39 -2.62
C THR A 30 12.57 15.81 -2.70
N LYS A 31 11.24 16.01 -2.65
CA LYS A 31 10.64 17.35 -2.61
C LYS A 31 11.14 18.15 -1.40
N ARG A 32 11.12 17.55 -0.21
CA ARG A 32 11.64 18.20 1.00
C ARG A 32 13.13 18.56 0.89
N GLN A 33 13.92 17.70 0.25
CA GLN A 33 15.33 17.97 -0.01
C GLN A 33 15.50 19.18 -0.95
N SER A 34 14.67 19.32 -1.99
CA SER A 34 14.71 20.49 -2.88
C SER A 34 14.21 21.79 -2.25
N GLU A 35 13.27 21.71 -1.31
CA GLU A 35 12.65 22.88 -0.66
C GLU A 35 13.46 23.42 0.53
N MET A 36 14.38 22.62 1.07
CA MET A 36 15.29 23.09 2.10
C MET A 36 16.29 24.08 1.52
N LYS A 37 16.11 25.36 1.83
CA LYS A 37 17.14 26.40 1.63
C LYS A 37 18.37 25.96 2.41
N GLN A 38 19.46 25.63 1.69
CA GLN A 38 20.69 25.05 2.22
C GLN A 38 21.19 25.82 3.45
N SER A 39 20.97 25.25 4.64
CA SER A 39 21.68 25.61 5.86
C SER A 39 22.59 24.43 6.16
N THR A 40 23.88 24.67 5.99
CA THR A 40 24.94 23.69 5.90
C THR A 40 24.96 22.69 7.07
N ALA A 41 25.10 21.41 6.71
CA ALA A 41 25.51 20.23 7.49
C ALA A 41 24.44 19.32 8.12
N ILE A 42 23.59 19.76 9.07
CA ILE A 42 22.87 18.78 9.92
C ILE A 42 21.51 18.33 9.35
N ALA A 43 20.73 19.24 8.77
CA ALA A 43 19.39 18.91 8.28
C ALA A 43 19.46 18.08 6.97
N ASP A 44 20.44 18.38 6.11
CA ASP A 44 20.72 17.63 4.87
C ASP A 44 21.07 16.18 5.18
N ASP A 45 21.91 15.95 6.18
CA ASP A 45 22.35 14.63 6.61
C ASP A 45 21.18 13.75 7.12
N ARG A 46 20.22 14.32 7.86
CA ARG A 46 19.02 13.58 8.29
C ARG A 46 18.08 13.23 7.14
N ILE A 47 17.85 14.15 6.20
CA ILE A 47 17.00 13.89 5.02
C ILE A 47 17.66 12.89 4.09
N ALA A 48 18.96 13.05 3.82
CA ALA A 48 19.74 12.13 3.00
C ALA A 48 19.76 10.72 3.59
N ARG A 49 20.02 10.56 4.89
CA ARG A 49 19.92 9.26 5.57
C ARG A 49 18.53 8.64 5.46
N LYS A 50 17.48 9.44 5.63
CA LYS A 50 16.11 8.93 5.50
C LYS A 50 15.81 8.50 4.06
N LYS A 51 16.28 9.23 3.06
CA LYS A 51 16.18 8.84 1.66
C LYS A 51 16.91 7.51 1.41
N ALA A 52 18.16 7.38 1.86
CA ALA A 52 18.94 6.16 1.71
C ALA A 52 18.24 4.94 2.35
N LYS A 53 17.61 5.12 3.52
CA LYS A 53 16.78 4.08 4.14
C LYS A 53 15.58 3.67 3.30
N ILE A 54 14.88 4.63 2.69
CA ILE A 54 13.75 4.34 1.81
C ILE A 54 14.25 3.60 0.55
N ASP A 55 15.38 4.03 -0.04
CA ASP A 55 15.98 3.37 -1.20
C ASP A 55 16.34 1.90 -0.89
N ALA A 56 16.86 1.65 0.32
CA ALA A 56 17.27 0.33 0.82
C ALA A 56 16.12 -0.52 1.42
N ASP A 57 14.86 -0.08 1.29
CA ASP A 57 13.68 -0.77 1.82
C ASP A 57 13.70 -1.04 3.34
N ASP A 58 14.38 -0.16 4.10
CA ASP A 58 14.50 -0.28 5.56
C ASP A 58 13.13 -0.23 6.23
N SER A 59 12.81 -1.25 7.02
CA SER A 59 11.53 -1.44 7.73
C SER A 59 11.16 -0.30 8.67
N SER A 60 12.12 0.50 9.12
CA SER A 60 11.86 1.70 9.94
C SER A 60 11.22 2.84 9.16
N VAL A 61 11.18 2.78 7.82
CA VAL A 61 10.67 3.84 6.95
C VAL A 61 9.77 3.35 5.79
N THR A 62 9.63 2.04 5.59
CA THR A 62 8.76 1.43 4.57
C THR A 62 7.45 0.90 5.14
N TRP A 63 6.38 0.98 4.36
CA TRP A 63 5.11 0.34 4.72
C TRP A 63 5.18 -1.15 4.40
N SER A 64 4.55 -1.96 5.24
CA SER A 64 4.33 -3.38 4.95
C SER A 64 2.84 -3.66 4.76
N PHE A 65 2.54 -4.67 3.95
CA PHE A 65 1.19 -5.05 3.62
C PHE A 65 1.01 -6.56 3.77
N SER A 66 -0.15 -6.97 4.27
CA SER A 66 -0.51 -8.36 4.46
C SER A 66 -1.95 -8.61 4.06
N LYS A 67 -2.27 -9.87 3.80
CA LYS A 67 -3.65 -10.33 3.58
C LYS A 67 -3.99 -11.44 4.55
N LYS A 68 -5.25 -11.51 4.96
CA LYS A 68 -5.82 -12.59 5.78
C LYS A 68 -7.27 -12.82 5.40
N ALA A 69 -7.83 -13.97 5.76
CA ALA A 69 -9.27 -14.20 5.60
C ALA A 69 -10.06 -13.18 6.44
N ASP A 70 -11.18 -12.69 5.90
CA ASP A 70 -12.13 -11.93 6.69
C ASP A 70 -12.79 -12.82 7.75
N THR A 71 -13.02 -12.24 8.92
CA THR A 71 -13.71 -12.88 10.04
C THR A 71 -15.21 -13.00 9.84
N VAL A 72 -15.81 -12.14 9.00
CA VAL A 72 -17.26 -12.14 8.73
C VAL A 72 -17.57 -12.98 7.51
N ASN A 73 -16.91 -12.69 6.39
CA ASN A 73 -17.01 -13.48 5.18
C ASN A 73 -15.70 -14.21 4.93
N THR A 74 -15.56 -15.44 5.43
CA THR A 74 -14.30 -16.20 5.33
C THR A 74 -13.86 -16.54 3.91
N ASP A 75 -14.70 -16.25 2.91
CA ASP A 75 -14.34 -16.33 1.51
C ASP A 75 -13.55 -15.10 1.06
N ASP A 76 -13.77 -13.94 1.67
CA ASP A 76 -13.11 -12.69 1.35
C ASP A 76 -11.74 -12.54 2.05
N LEU A 77 -10.93 -11.63 1.52
CA LEU A 77 -9.65 -11.24 2.08
C LEU A 77 -9.73 -9.83 2.66
N VAL A 78 -9.11 -9.64 3.82
CA VAL A 78 -8.80 -8.34 4.39
C VAL A 78 -7.35 -8.01 4.10
N ILE A 79 -7.12 -6.84 3.50
CA ILE A 79 -5.79 -6.30 3.26
C ILE A 79 -5.46 -5.34 4.40
N GLU A 80 -4.32 -5.55 5.05
CA GLU A 80 -3.81 -4.69 6.12
C GLU A 80 -2.58 -3.92 5.65
N ALA A 81 -2.48 -2.67 6.09
CA ALA A 81 -1.32 -1.82 5.88
C ALA A 81 -0.73 -1.46 7.24
N THR A 82 0.55 -1.74 7.44
CA THR A 82 1.29 -1.39 8.65
C THR A 82 2.25 -0.25 8.35
N ALA A 83 2.07 0.85 9.09
CA ALA A 83 2.92 2.01 9.00
C ALA A 83 4.31 1.71 9.56
N PRO A 84 5.39 2.26 8.98
CA PRO A 84 6.72 2.16 9.57
C PRO A 84 6.78 2.84 10.95
N ALA A 85 7.82 2.51 11.72
CA ALA A 85 8.07 3.11 13.04
C ALA A 85 8.14 4.65 12.99
N ASP A 86 8.73 5.23 11.94
CA ASP A 86 8.80 6.68 11.77
C ASP A 86 7.45 7.36 11.46
N ARG A 87 6.38 6.58 11.31
CA ARG A 87 4.98 6.98 11.14
C ARG A 87 4.05 6.44 12.23
N GLY A 88 4.62 5.94 13.33
CA GLY A 88 3.89 5.51 14.51
C GLY A 88 3.56 4.02 14.56
N GLY A 89 4.01 3.20 13.60
CA GLY A 89 3.95 1.74 13.74
C GLY A 89 2.54 1.11 13.77
N HIS A 90 1.50 1.87 13.39
CA HIS A 90 0.12 1.41 13.49
C HIS A 90 -0.28 0.55 12.29
N THR A 91 -1.15 -0.42 12.52
CA THR A 91 -1.79 -1.23 11.48
C THR A 91 -3.21 -0.73 11.26
N LYS A 92 -3.64 -0.68 10.00
CA LYS A 92 -5.02 -0.40 9.61
C LYS A 92 -5.48 -1.35 8.53
N ILE A 93 -6.80 -1.51 8.40
CA ILE A 93 -7.39 -2.14 7.22
C ILE A 93 -7.25 -1.17 6.05
N TRP A 94 -6.66 -1.66 4.97
CA TRP A 94 -6.52 -0.94 3.70
C TRP A 94 -7.76 -1.11 2.83
N GLY A 95 -8.31 -2.33 2.78
CA GLY A 95 -9.50 -2.68 2.01
C GLY A 95 -9.82 -4.16 2.08
N TYR A 96 -10.89 -4.56 1.41
CA TYR A 96 -11.38 -5.93 1.35
C TYR A 96 -11.43 -6.37 -0.11
N VAL A 97 -11.08 -7.63 -0.37
CA VAL A 97 -11.11 -8.25 -1.69
C VAL A 97 -12.10 -9.40 -1.65
N GLU A 98 -13.10 -9.36 -2.54
CA GLU A 98 -14.09 -10.43 -2.65
C GLU A 98 -13.41 -11.72 -3.13
N GLY A 99 -13.62 -12.83 -2.41
CA GLY A 99 -12.90 -14.08 -2.61
C GLY A 99 -13.06 -14.75 -3.97
N THR A 100 -14.14 -14.43 -4.68
CA THR A 100 -14.52 -15.07 -5.94
C THR A 100 -14.21 -14.18 -7.14
N SER A 101 -14.66 -12.92 -7.14
CA SER A 101 -14.47 -12.03 -8.29
C SER A 101 -13.22 -11.16 -8.23
N GLY A 102 -12.56 -11.03 -7.07
CA GLY A 102 -11.43 -10.13 -6.90
C GLY A 102 -11.82 -8.65 -6.80
N LYS A 103 -13.12 -8.31 -6.76
CA LYS A 103 -13.57 -6.93 -6.54
C LYS A 103 -13.13 -6.39 -5.20
N VAL A 104 -12.89 -5.09 -5.12
CA VAL A 104 -12.27 -4.42 -3.98
C VAL A 104 -13.16 -3.31 -3.42
N LYS A 105 -13.30 -3.29 -2.10
CA LYS A 105 -14.03 -2.25 -1.35
C LYS A 105 -13.19 -1.67 -0.20
N LYS A 106 -13.52 -0.45 0.25
CA LYS A 106 -12.76 0.26 1.29
C LYS A 106 -13.21 -0.16 2.68
N SER A 107 -14.52 -0.17 2.93
CA SER A 107 -15.12 -0.54 4.21
C SER A 107 -15.79 -1.91 4.15
N SER A 108 -15.90 -2.59 5.28
CA SER A 108 -16.66 -3.85 5.38
C SER A 108 -18.13 -3.66 5.02
N THR A 109 -18.65 -2.46 5.26
CA THR A 109 -20.04 -2.06 4.99
C THR A 109 -20.32 -1.66 3.55
N ASP A 110 -19.29 -1.49 2.73
CA ASP A 110 -19.46 -1.09 1.33
C ASP A 110 -19.87 -2.29 0.47
N SER A 111 -20.51 -2.01 -0.67
CA SER A 111 -20.80 -3.00 -1.70
C SER A 111 -19.64 -3.17 -2.69
N TYR A 112 -19.52 -4.35 -3.28
CA TYR A 112 -18.57 -4.66 -4.36
C TYR A 112 -19.12 -4.27 -5.75
N ASP A 113 -19.56 -3.02 -5.91
CA ASP A 113 -20.29 -2.62 -7.12
C ASP A 113 -19.41 -1.90 -8.15
N ASN A 114 -18.24 -1.41 -7.74
CA ASN A 114 -17.34 -0.69 -8.64
C ASN A 114 -16.38 -1.64 -9.34
N ILE A 115 -16.72 -2.03 -10.58
CA ILE A 115 -15.90 -2.93 -11.41
C ILE A 115 -14.50 -2.37 -11.71
N ASN A 116 -14.31 -1.04 -11.70
CA ASN A 116 -12.99 -0.44 -11.90
C ASN A 116 -12.08 -0.58 -10.67
N ASN A 117 -12.62 -1.08 -9.55
CA ASN A 117 -11.85 -1.49 -8.38
C ASN A 117 -11.84 -3.00 -8.28
N ALA A 118 -11.31 -3.68 -9.30
CA ALA A 118 -11.24 -5.12 -9.34
C ALA A 118 -9.81 -5.60 -9.60
N LEU A 119 -9.48 -6.70 -8.93
CA LEU A 119 -8.33 -7.51 -9.20
C LEU A 119 -8.77 -8.64 -10.13
N ASP A 120 -8.92 -8.34 -11.41
CA ASP A 120 -9.22 -9.32 -12.46
C ASP A 120 -8.27 -9.14 -13.66
N ASP A 121 -8.48 -9.89 -14.73
CA ASP A 121 -7.61 -9.84 -15.91
C ASP A 121 -7.65 -8.52 -16.67
N ASP A 122 -8.77 -7.81 -16.63
CA ASP A 122 -8.98 -6.60 -17.41
C ASP A 122 -8.61 -5.33 -16.62
N HIS A 123 -8.74 -5.35 -15.30
CA HIS A 123 -8.68 -4.15 -14.47
C HIS A 123 -7.50 -4.11 -13.49
N ARG A 124 -6.92 -5.25 -13.07
CA ARG A 124 -5.99 -5.27 -11.92
C ARG A 124 -4.80 -4.35 -12.08
N THR A 125 -4.19 -4.29 -13.27
CA THR A 125 -3.00 -3.48 -13.53
C THR A 125 -3.32 -1.99 -13.38
N ALA A 126 -4.42 -1.54 -13.97
CA ALA A 126 -4.87 -0.15 -13.86
C ALA A 126 -5.30 0.20 -12.44
N PHE A 127 -5.96 -0.73 -11.74
CA PHE A 127 -6.37 -0.56 -10.35
C PHE A 127 -5.16 -0.46 -9.41
N ILE A 128 -4.16 -1.33 -9.55
CA ILE A 128 -2.95 -1.30 -8.73
C ILE A 128 -2.18 0.00 -8.96
N ALA A 129 -2.10 0.51 -10.19
CA ALA A 129 -1.37 1.73 -10.52
C ALA A 129 -1.87 2.99 -9.76
N LYS A 130 -3.14 3.01 -9.34
CA LYS A 130 -3.75 4.10 -8.55
C LYS A 130 -3.83 3.82 -7.04
N CYS A 131 -3.30 2.68 -6.58
CA CYS A 131 -3.29 2.29 -5.18
C CYS A 131 -2.01 2.77 -4.45
N ASN A 132 -2.12 3.15 -3.18
CA ASN A 132 -1.00 3.37 -2.28
C ASN A 132 -1.38 3.04 -0.82
N GLN A 133 -0.49 3.29 0.14
CA GLN A 133 -0.72 3.01 1.57
C GLN A 133 -1.95 3.70 2.18
N PHE A 134 -2.47 4.76 1.55
CA PHE A 134 -3.63 5.51 2.00
C PHE A 134 -4.95 5.03 1.38
N GLY A 135 -4.89 4.19 0.35
CA GLY A 135 -6.05 3.65 -0.34
C GLY A 135 -5.89 3.80 -1.85
N TYR A 136 -7.00 4.05 -2.54
CA TYR A 136 -7.06 4.22 -3.98
C TYR A 136 -8.02 5.36 -4.34
N SER A 137 -7.69 6.06 -5.44
CA SER A 137 -8.52 7.09 -6.09
C SER A 137 -9.35 6.53 -7.24
#